data_AF-A0A8J4EFX8-F1
#
_entry.id   AF-A0A8J4EFX8-F1
#
_cell.length_a   1.000
_cell.length_b   1.000
_cell.length_c   1.000
_cell.angle_alpha   90.00
_cell.angle_beta   90.00
_cell.angle_gamma   90.00
#
_symmetry.space_group_name_H-M   'P 1'
#
loop_
_entity.id
_entity.type
_entity.pdbx_description
1 polymer ?
#
loop_
_entity_poly.entity_id
_entity_poly.type
_entity_poly.pdbx_seq_one_letter_code
_entity_poly.pdbx_strand_id
1 'polypeptide(L)'
;MEISELTPGSDEPLASALLSLQHAAYAVEAAAIGDDRIPPLHETLDELRAGPLRWLGAFQDDRVVGAIAWTEDGSTVDIDRLVVDPGLLGR
;
A
#
# COMPACT_ATOMS: atom_id res chain seq x y z
N MET A 1 11.02 12.90 6.31
CA MET A 1 10.44 11.76 5.58
C MET A 1 11.53 10.72 5.42
N GLU A 2 11.26 9.50 5.85
CA GLU A 2 12.19 8.36 5.82
C GLU A 2 11.58 7.23 4.99
N ILE A 3 12.41 6.44 4.33
CA ILE A 3 11.97 5.23 3.61
C ILE A 3 12.58 4.02 4.31
N SER A 4 11.76 3.03 4.64
CA SER A 4 12.19 1.80 5.28
C SER A 4 11.42 0.58 4.78
N GLU A 5 12.01 -0.60 4.94
CA GLU A 5 11.35 -1.88 4.62
C GLU A 5 10.20 -2.15 5.58
N LEU A 6 9.12 -2.73 5.05
CA LEU A 6 7.95 -3.12 5.84
C LEU A 6 7.80 -4.64 5.89
N THR A 7 7.37 -5.16 7.03
CA THR A 7 7.07 -6.58 7.23
C THR A 7 5.64 -6.79 7.76
N PRO A 8 4.60 -6.39 6.98
CA PRO A 8 3.22 -6.44 7.43
C PRO A 8 2.75 -7.86 7.83
N GLY A 9 3.35 -8.92 7.26
CA GLY A 9 3.05 -10.30 7.64
C GLY A 9 3.26 -10.58 9.14
N SER A 10 4.26 -9.96 9.76
CA SER A 10 4.61 -10.14 11.18
C SER A 10 4.23 -8.97 12.10
N ASP A 11 3.76 -7.85 11.53
CA ASP A 11 3.43 -6.62 12.28
C ASP A 11 1.99 -6.18 11.94
N GLU A 12 1.06 -6.52 12.83
CA GLU A 12 -0.37 -6.26 12.64
C GLU A 12 -0.74 -4.75 12.69
N PRO A 13 -0.23 -3.94 13.64
CA PRO A 13 -0.42 -2.49 13.60
C PRO A 13 0.05 -1.86 12.28
N LEU A 14 1.24 -2.24 11.79
CA LEU A 14 1.76 -1.77 10.51
C LEU A 14 0.87 -2.21 9.36
N ALA A 15 0.47 -3.48 9.31
CA ALA A 15 -0.40 -4.01 8.27
C ALA A 15 -1.77 -3.29 8.23
N SER A 16 -2.33 -2.97 9.39
CA SER A 16 -3.59 -2.23 9.50
C SER A 16 -3.47 -0.79 8.99
N ALA A 17 -2.37 -0.10 9.34
CA ALA A 17 -2.07 1.23 8.83
C ALA A 17 -1.87 1.23 7.31
N LEU A 18 -1.16 0.23 6.80
CA LEU A 18 -0.88 0.05 5.38
C LEU A 18 -2.15 -0.25 4.57
N LEU A 19 -3.03 -1.12 5.08
CA LEU A 19 -4.33 -1.41 4.47
C LEU A 19 -5.21 -0.16 4.42
N SER A 20 -5.25 0.61 5.51
CA SER A 20 -6.01 1.86 5.57
C SER A 20 -5.52 2.89 4.55
N LEU A 21 -4.20 3.05 4.44
CA LEU A 21 -3.55 3.89 3.43
C LEU A 21 -3.93 3.44 2.01
N GLN A 22 -3.85 2.14 1.74
CA GLN A 22 -4.20 1.57 0.45
C GLN A 22 -5.66 1.84 0.08
N HIS A 23 -6.61 1.56 0.97
CA HIS A 23 -8.03 1.80 0.72
C HIS A 23 -8.30 3.29 0.46
N ALA A 24 -7.67 4.18 1.23
CA ALA A 24 -7.80 5.62 1.02
C ALA A 24 -7.28 6.05 -0.36
N ALA A 25 -6.12 5.55 -0.80
CA ALA A 25 -5.54 5.87 -2.09
C ALA A 25 -6.41 5.35 -3.26
N TYR A 26 -6.79 4.07 -3.22
CA TYR A 26 -7.61 3.48 -4.29
C TYR A 26 -9.05 4.00 -4.33
N ALA A 27 -9.58 4.53 -3.22
CA ALA A 27 -10.91 5.15 -3.23
C ALA A 27 -10.93 6.42 -4.11
N VAL A 28 -9.81 7.16 -4.18
CA VAL A 28 -9.67 8.31 -5.08
C VAL A 28 -9.69 7.85 -6.55
N GLU A 29 -8.93 6.80 -6.86
CA GLU A 29 -8.90 6.21 -8.21
C GLU A 29 -10.28 5.65 -8.62
N ALA A 30 -10.93 4.89 -7.75
CA ALA A 30 -12.27 4.36 -7.98
C ALA A 30 -13.30 5.46 -8.25
N ALA A 31 -13.25 6.56 -7.49
CA ALA A 31 -14.10 7.71 -7.73
C ALA A 31 -13.80 8.40 -9.07
N ALA A 32 -12.52 8.45 -9.48
CA ALA A 32 -12.11 9.05 -10.75
C ALA A 32 -12.57 8.23 -11.97
N ILE A 33 -12.54 6.89 -11.88
CA ILE A 33 -12.95 5.99 -12.98
C ILE A 33 -14.42 5.54 -12.90
N GLY A 34 -15.08 5.78 -11.76
CA GLY A 34 -16.47 5.35 -11.52
C GLY A 34 -16.63 3.84 -11.31
N ASP A 35 -15.59 3.16 -10.83
CA ASP A 35 -15.59 1.70 -10.60
C ASP A 35 -14.95 1.39 -9.25
N ASP A 36 -15.74 0.85 -8.33
CA ASP A 36 -15.30 0.48 -6.98
C ASP A 36 -14.75 -0.95 -6.90
N ARG A 37 -14.88 -1.77 -7.95
CA ARG A 37 -14.48 -3.19 -7.98
C ARG A 37 -12.97 -3.43 -8.10
N ILE A 38 -12.17 -2.39 -7.88
CA ILE A 38 -10.71 -2.46 -7.89
C ILE A 38 -10.26 -3.45 -6.80
N PRO A 39 -9.53 -4.54 -7.12
CA PRO A 39 -9.25 -5.60 -6.15
C PRO A 39 -8.57 -5.10 -4.85
N PRO A 40 -7.58 -4.18 -4.90
CA PRO A 40 -7.03 -3.55 -3.69
C PRO A 40 -8.02 -2.87 -2.72
N LEU A 41 -9.20 -2.44 -3.17
CA LEU A 41 -10.24 -1.88 -2.29
C LEU A 41 -10.95 -2.93 -1.46
N HIS A 42 -10.95 -4.17 -1.93
CA HIS A 42 -11.65 -5.29 -1.31
C HIS A 42 -10.72 -6.24 -0.56
N GLU A 43 -9.41 -6.01 -0.68
CA GLU A 43 -8.40 -6.78 0.04
C GLU A 43 -8.60 -6.64 1.55
N THR A 44 -8.53 -7.78 2.23
CA THR A 44 -8.59 -7.89 3.68
C THR A 44 -7.22 -7.79 4.32
N LEU A 45 -7.18 -7.55 5.63
CA LEU A 45 -5.93 -7.53 6.38
C LEU A 45 -5.17 -8.86 6.27
N ASP A 46 -5.88 -9.99 6.33
CA ASP A 46 -5.26 -11.31 6.23
C ASP A 46 -4.65 -11.57 4.85
N GLU A 47 -5.32 -11.15 3.77
CA GLU A 47 -4.81 -11.26 2.40
C GLU A 47 -3.57 -10.38 2.19
N LEU A 48 -3.62 -9.12 2.65
CA LEU A 48 -2.48 -8.21 2.57
C LEU A 48 -1.25 -8.79 3.29
N ARG A 49 -1.45 -9.40 4.46
CA ARG A 49 -0.40 -10.02 5.28
C ARG A 49 0.15 -11.31 4.67
N ALA A 50 -0.70 -12.07 3.97
CA ALA A 50 -0.33 -13.33 3.34
C ALA A 50 0.32 -13.15 1.95
N GLY A 51 0.23 -11.96 1.36
CA GLY A 51 0.78 -11.67 0.04
C GLY A 51 2.30 -11.86 -0.03
N PRO A 52 2.85 -12.44 -1.12
CA PRO A 52 4.29 -12.67 -1.29
C PRO A 52 5.04 -11.39 -1.71
N LEU A 53 4.57 -10.24 -1.25
CA LEU A 53 5.04 -8.93 -1.68
C LEU A 53 6.19 -8.45 -0.80
N ARG A 54 7.17 -7.83 -1.46
CA ARG A 54 8.16 -6.98 -0.79
C ARG A 54 7.60 -5.58 -0.67
N TRP A 55 7.91 -4.90 0.43
CA TRP A 55 7.33 -3.60 0.75
C TRP A 55 8.38 -2.59 1.18
N LEU A 56 8.24 -1.36 0.68
CA LEU A 56 8.87 -0.18 1.23
C LEU A 56 7.79 0.82 1.63
N GLY A 57 7.95 1.44 2.79
CA GLY A 57 7.09 2.48 3.30
C GLY A 57 7.81 3.82 3.35
N ALA A 58 7.11 4.89 2.99
CA ALA A 58 7.50 6.26 3.28
C ALA A 58 6.84 6.70 4.58
N PHE A 59 7.65 7.19 5.52
CA PHE A 59 7.22 7.61 6.84
C PHE A 59 7.38 9.11 7.03
N GLN A 60 6.35 9.72 7.60
CA GLN A 60 6.41 11.05 8.18
C GLN A 60 6.18 10.90 9.69
N ASP A 61 7.22 11.16 10.46
CA ASP A 61 7.30 10.75 11.87
C ASP A 61 7.03 9.23 11.98
N ASP A 62 6.10 8.80 12.84
CA ASP A 62 5.75 7.38 13.01
C ASP A 62 4.60 6.91 12.11
N ARG A 63 4.16 7.74 11.15
CA ARG A 63 3.03 7.43 10.27
C ARG A 63 3.52 7.04 8.88
N VAL A 64 3.06 5.90 8.38
CA VAL A 64 3.19 5.54 6.96
C VAL A 64 2.28 6.44 6.12
N VAL A 65 2.88 7.16 5.19
CA VAL A 65 2.21 8.12 4.30
C VAL A 65 2.31 7.73 2.82
N GLY A 66 3.08 6.69 2.52
CA GLY A 66 3.18 6.11 1.19
C GLY A 66 3.75 4.70 1.29
N ALA A 67 3.46 3.87 0.30
CA ALA A 67 4.01 2.54 0.20
C ALA A 67 4.13 2.10 -1.25
N ILE A 68 5.16 1.30 -1.53
CA ILE A 68 5.32 0.55 -2.77
C ILE A 68 5.46 -0.93 -2.41
N ALA A 69 4.77 -1.78 -3.18
CA ALA A 69 4.87 -3.23 -3.06
C ALA A 69 5.16 -3.85 -4.42
N TRP A 70 6.01 -4.87 -4.45
CA TRP A 70 6.38 -5.54 -5.68
C TRP A 70 6.68 -7.02 -5.48
N THR A 71 6.59 -7.76 -6.58
CA THR A 71 7.21 -9.08 -6.76
C THR A 71 8.41 -8.95 -7.71
N GLU A 72 9.37 -9.87 -7.62
CA GLU A 72 10.53 -9.90 -8.52
C GLU A 72 10.85 -11.33 -8.95
N ASP A 73 11.21 -11.52 -10.22
CA ASP A 73 11.46 -12.82 -10.84
C ASP A 73 12.85 -12.93 -11.50
N GLY A 74 13.90 -12.52 -10.79
CA GLY A 74 15.29 -12.65 -11.25
C GLY A 74 15.69 -11.69 -12.38
N SER A 75 14.79 -11.34 -13.30
CA SER A 75 15.02 -10.34 -14.35
C SER A 75 13.96 -9.25 -14.44
N THR A 76 12.77 -9.48 -13.89
CA THR A 76 11.65 -8.51 -13.90
C THR A 76 11.25 -8.15 -12.48
N VAL A 77 10.78 -6.91 -12.32
CA VAL A 77 10.13 -6.43 -11.10
C VAL A 77 8.74 -5.97 -11.49
N ASP A 78 7.72 -6.59 -10.88
CA ASP A 78 6.32 -6.23 -11.06
C ASP A 78 5.88 -5.39 -9.88
N ILE A 79 5.54 -4.12 -10.13
CA ILE A 79 5.02 -3.22 -9.11
C ILE A 79 3.52 -3.48 -8.97
N ASP A 80 3.16 -4.27 -7.96
CA ASP A 80 1.77 -4.59 -7.61
C ASP A 80 1.05 -3.39 -6.99
N ARG A 81 1.76 -2.55 -6.22
CA ARG A 81 1.16 -1.44 -5.47
C ARG A 81 2.06 -0.23 -5.45
N LEU A 82 1.45 0.93 -5.68
CA LEU A 82 2.04 2.23 -5.42
C LEU A 82 0.95 3.15 -4.89
N VAL A 83 1.00 3.42 -3.59
CA VAL A 83 -0.03 4.20 -2.89
C VAL A 83 0.61 5.32 -2.10
N VAL A 84 -0.04 6.47 -2.09
CA VAL A 84 0.35 7.65 -1.32
C VAL A 84 -0.88 8.17 -0.61
N ASP A 85 -0.70 8.75 0.58
CA ASP A 85 -1.78 9.38 1.33
C ASP A 85 -2.42 10.46 0.45
N PRO A 86 -3.71 10.34 0.11
CA PRO A 86 -4.35 11.28 -0.80
C PRO A 86 -4.43 12.69 -0.20
N GLY A 87 -4.34 12.86 1.13
CA GLY A 87 -4.27 14.16 1.79
C GLY A 87 -2.94 14.91 1.57
N LEU A 88 -1.93 14.22 1.03
CA LEU A 88 -0.62 14.80 0.66
C LEU A 88 -0.48 15.03 -0.86
N LEU A 89 -1.39 14.50 -1.68
CA LEU A 89 -1.40 14.77 -3.13
C LEU A 89 -1.78 16.23 -3.40
N GLY A 90 -0.94 16.96 -4.14
CA GLY A 90 -1.19 18.36 -4.54
C GLY A 90 -0.63 19.43 -3.59
N ARG A 91 0.33 19.09 -2.73
CA ARG A 91 1.12 20.06 -1.95
C ARG A 91 2.52 20.22 -2.52
#